data_AF-A0A1H6EZI0-F1
#
_entry.id   AF-A0A1H6EZI0-F1
#
_cell.length_a   1.000
_cell.length_b   1.000
_cell.length_c   1.000
_cell.angle_alpha   90.00
_cell.angle_beta   90.00
_cell.angle_gamma   90.00
#
_symmetry.space_group_name_H-M   'P 1'
#
loop_
_entity.id
_entity.type
_entity.pdbx_description
1 polymer ?
#
loop_
_entity_poly.entity_id
_entity_poly.type
_entity_poly.pdbx_seq_one_letter_code
_entity_poly.pdbx_strand_id
1 'polypeptide(L)'
;MSNRDGVDTVPEGRKRRPMRRPRPASGRASSGGRPAAPRFAKPLTPGAVLGWTALSAIVPGAAHLRAGRRRTGLVLVSVYAVLLLAFLAYLLSRGGLAGFAAFAGDGMLVTVSVVAGVLALAWFAVIVTSYVALGPNKLKQQGQVLTGIVVGLLCVTVMAPFAFAAQAVMTFRNAANDIFRSNPDPENPVVIKNPEDPWNGKDRVNFLLIGGDAAGNRTGVRTDSMNVASVNIKTGATVLFSLPRNMQHVRFPTSSPLHKHFPNGFMAELPNGGLLNEVWQYANDNPQIMGGKNKGPRALMDAIGYTLGLHIDYYAMMNMYGFADLVDAIGGLRIKVEQDVPWGGLYGTAGTIKAGNRKLTGEQALWYGRSRVNSDDFSRMARQRCVIGAFAQQATPTVILANFSKLAGAARRVAQTNIPRELLEPLVPLGLKVKDAKITSLQFVPPEFYSGRPDWAKIRTATKKAIADSGRPSRATTAGVSASPSVAASTPQKTRAGAAPTQTPTRNSQKGAQGLDELCGF
;
A
#
# COMPACT_ATOMS: atom_id res chain seq x y z
N MET A 1 48.65 22.44 79.56
CA MET A 1 48.82 22.39 81.04
C MET A 1 47.72 21.49 81.57
N SER A 2 48.03 20.20 81.72
CA SER A 2 48.48 19.54 82.97
C SER A 2 47.25 18.99 83.72
N ASN A 3 46.81 17.76 83.48
CA ASN A 3 47.39 16.46 83.88
C ASN A 3 47.34 16.21 85.39
N ARG A 4 47.07 14.94 85.74
CA ARG A 4 47.23 14.24 87.04
C ARG A 4 46.00 14.14 87.95
N ASP A 5 45.72 13.05 88.67
CA ASP A 5 46.30 11.69 88.80
C ASP A 5 45.40 10.90 89.77
N GLY A 6 45.55 9.57 89.79
CA GLY A 6 45.41 8.74 91.01
C GLY A 6 44.08 8.00 91.18
N VAL A 7 43.90 6.70 90.93
CA VAL A 7 44.61 5.45 91.35
C VAL A 7 44.23 4.98 92.77
N ASP A 8 43.65 3.76 92.77
CA ASP A 8 43.63 2.65 93.74
C ASP A 8 43.16 2.82 95.20
N THR A 9 42.22 1.96 95.62
CA THR A 9 42.48 0.70 96.37
C THR A 9 41.21 0.20 97.10
N VAL A 10 41.03 -1.12 97.11
CA VAL A 10 40.05 -1.89 97.90
C VAL A 10 40.70 -2.29 99.24
N PRO A 11 39.94 -2.54 100.33
CA PRO A 11 39.98 -3.91 100.86
C PRO A 11 38.65 -4.47 101.40
N GLU A 12 38.67 -5.81 101.46
CA GLU A 12 37.71 -6.82 101.91
C GLU A 12 36.97 -6.60 103.25
N GLY A 13 35.81 -7.26 103.39
CA GLY A 13 35.20 -7.53 104.70
C GLY A 13 33.98 -8.46 104.67
N ARG A 14 34.21 -9.75 104.95
CA ARG A 14 33.26 -10.88 105.08
C ARG A 14 31.99 -10.60 105.90
N LYS A 15 30.89 -11.32 105.59
CA LYS A 15 30.15 -12.21 106.53
C LYS A 15 29.12 -13.14 105.85
N ARG A 16 28.91 -14.30 106.48
CA ARG A 16 28.29 -15.53 105.97
C ARG A 16 26.79 -15.65 106.35
N ARG A 17 25.96 -16.17 105.41
CA ARG A 17 24.85 -17.17 105.50
C ARG A 17 23.65 -16.92 106.46
N PRO A 18 22.43 -17.51 106.27
CA PRO A 18 22.17 -18.84 105.68
C PRO A 18 20.93 -19.09 104.79
N MET A 19 21.05 -20.21 104.07
CA MET A 19 20.09 -21.23 103.57
C MET A 19 18.57 -20.98 103.50
N ARG A 20 18.04 -21.24 102.29
CA ARG A 20 16.91 -22.18 102.10
C ARG A 20 17.12 -22.99 100.80
N ARG A 21 17.16 -24.32 100.93
CA ARG A 21 17.10 -25.35 99.86
C ARG A 21 15.65 -25.92 99.85
N PRO A 22 15.27 -26.87 98.97
CA PRO A 22 15.31 -26.87 97.49
C PRO A 22 13.96 -27.41 96.91
N ARG A 23 13.76 -27.41 95.58
CA ARG A 23 13.05 -28.46 94.79
C ARG A 23 13.17 -28.17 93.27
N PRO A 24 13.04 -29.18 92.39
CA PRO A 24 14.03 -29.41 91.34
C PRO A 24 13.51 -29.37 89.89
N ALA A 25 14.48 -29.27 88.98
CA ALA A 25 14.57 -29.85 87.64
C ALA A 25 13.64 -29.37 86.49
N SER A 26 14.33 -28.91 85.44
CA SER A 26 14.05 -28.90 83.99
C SER A 26 14.07 -27.46 83.46
N GLY A 27 14.99 -27.01 82.63
CA GLY A 27 15.60 -27.67 81.49
C GLY A 27 15.19 -26.90 80.24
N ARG A 28 15.94 -25.86 79.87
CA ARG A 28 16.26 -25.42 78.49
C ARG A 28 16.74 -23.97 78.48
N ALA A 29 17.96 -23.80 77.98
CA ALA A 29 18.50 -22.51 77.58
C ALA A 29 17.62 -21.89 76.48
N SER A 30 17.08 -20.71 76.74
CA SER A 30 16.46 -19.85 75.73
C SER A 30 17.49 -18.82 75.28
N SER A 31 18.20 -19.11 74.19
CA SER A 31 18.91 -18.11 73.39
C SER A 31 17.86 -17.30 72.61
N GLY A 32 17.52 -16.11 73.13
CA GLY A 32 16.75 -15.11 72.41
C GLY A 32 17.59 -14.50 71.29
N GLY A 33 17.74 -15.21 70.18
CA GLY A 33 18.35 -14.71 68.96
C GLY A 33 17.48 -13.60 68.34
N ARG A 34 18.08 -12.44 68.12
CA ARG A 34 17.56 -11.41 67.19
C ARG A 34 17.21 -12.08 65.85
N PRO A 35 16.10 -11.70 65.19
CA PRO A 35 15.79 -12.24 63.86
C PRO A 35 16.94 -11.89 62.91
N ALA A 36 17.57 -12.94 62.37
CA ALA A 36 18.64 -12.81 61.40
C ALA A 36 18.13 -12.00 60.20
N ALA A 37 18.81 -10.89 59.90
CA ALA A 37 18.63 -10.16 58.66
C ALA A 37 18.76 -11.16 57.48
N PRO A 38 17.90 -11.06 56.45
CA PRO A 38 17.89 -12.02 55.36
C PRO A 38 19.26 -12.04 54.67
N ARG A 39 19.82 -13.25 54.52
CA ARG A 39 21.09 -13.52 53.84
C ARG A 39 21.12 -12.76 52.51
N PHE A 40 22.05 -11.81 52.40
CA PHE A 40 22.32 -11.08 51.17
C PHE A 40 22.52 -12.08 50.03
N ALA A 41 21.59 -12.11 49.07
CA ALA A 41 21.81 -12.76 47.79
C ALA A 41 23.13 -12.23 47.21
N LYS A 42 24.00 -13.12 46.72
CA LYS A 42 25.27 -12.74 46.10
C LYS A 42 25.04 -11.59 45.10
N PRO A 43 25.89 -10.55 45.08
CA PRO A 43 25.76 -9.46 44.12
C PRO A 43 25.72 -10.03 42.70
N LEU A 44 24.79 -9.55 41.88
CA LEU A 44 24.62 -10.02 40.51
C LEU A 44 25.89 -9.72 39.71
N THR A 45 26.27 -10.62 38.82
CA THR A 45 27.33 -10.34 37.85
C THR A 45 26.83 -9.35 36.80
N PRO A 46 27.72 -8.59 36.13
CA PRO A 46 27.33 -7.71 35.02
C PRO A 46 26.48 -8.43 33.96
N GLY A 47 26.85 -9.65 33.58
CA GLY A 47 26.09 -10.47 32.63
C GLY A 47 24.68 -10.82 33.12
N ALA A 48 24.51 -11.11 34.42
CA ALA A 48 23.19 -11.35 34.98
C ALA A 48 22.32 -10.09 34.97
N VAL A 49 22.88 -8.92 35.31
CA VAL A 49 22.16 -7.63 35.22
C VAL A 49 21.67 -7.37 33.80
N LEU A 50 22.54 -7.58 32.80
CA LEU A 50 22.19 -7.43 31.40
C LEU A 50 21.13 -8.43 30.96
N GLY A 51 21.28 -9.71 31.28
CA GLY A 51 20.32 -10.76 30.90
C GLY A 51 18.91 -10.51 31.44
N TRP A 52 18.79 -10.12 32.72
CA TRP A 52 17.47 -9.82 33.32
C TRP A 52 16.87 -8.51 32.80
N THR A 53 17.70 -7.51 32.50
CA THR A 53 17.24 -6.26 31.89
C THR A 53 16.74 -6.51 30.46
N ALA A 54 17.49 -7.28 29.66
CA ALA A 54 17.09 -7.69 28.31
C ALA A 54 15.81 -8.53 28.33
N LEU A 55 15.68 -9.47 29.26
CA LEU A 55 14.43 -10.24 29.43
C LEU A 55 13.26 -9.32 29.78
N SER A 56 13.48 -8.26 30.54
CA SER A 56 12.42 -7.28 30.88
C SER A 56 11.98 -6.42 29.72
N ALA A 57 12.77 -6.35 28.64
CA ALA A 57 12.34 -5.74 27.39
C ALA A 57 11.34 -6.61 26.62
N ILE A 58 11.30 -7.93 26.88
CA ILE A 58 10.34 -8.87 26.26
C ILE A 58 9.17 -9.14 27.21
N VAL A 59 9.46 -9.29 28.50
CA VAL A 59 8.51 -9.58 29.57
C VAL A 59 8.65 -8.50 30.65
N PRO A 60 7.96 -7.36 30.51
CA PRO A 60 7.96 -6.27 31.49
C PRO A 60 7.73 -6.80 32.91
N GLY A 61 8.70 -6.58 33.81
CA GLY A 61 8.61 -7.02 35.21
C GLY A 61 9.51 -8.20 35.60
N ALA A 62 10.13 -8.91 34.65
CA ALA A 62 11.03 -10.03 34.95
C ALA A 62 12.20 -9.65 35.87
N ALA A 63 12.88 -8.52 35.62
CA ALA A 63 13.94 -8.00 36.47
C ALA A 63 13.45 -7.59 37.86
N HIS A 64 12.23 -7.04 37.96
CA HIS A 64 11.64 -6.63 39.23
C HIS A 64 11.31 -7.84 40.11
N LEU A 65 10.79 -8.92 39.51
CA LEU A 65 10.60 -10.20 40.21
C LEU A 65 11.95 -10.77 40.68
N ARG A 66 12.97 -10.75 39.82
CA ARG A 66 14.31 -11.22 40.16
C ARG A 66 14.98 -10.41 41.28
N ALA A 67 14.75 -9.11 41.30
CA ALA A 67 15.23 -8.18 42.32
C ALA A 67 14.47 -8.29 43.66
N GLY A 68 13.47 -9.18 43.76
CA GLY A 68 12.67 -9.37 44.96
C GLY A 68 11.50 -8.39 45.11
N ARG A 69 11.29 -7.49 44.14
CA ARG A 69 10.16 -6.56 44.12
C ARG A 69 8.92 -7.23 43.53
N ARG A 70 8.36 -8.19 44.28
CA ARG A 70 7.27 -9.07 43.82
C ARG A 70 6.02 -8.32 43.37
N ARG A 71 5.58 -7.30 44.12
CA ARG A 71 4.37 -6.52 43.78
C ARG A 71 4.53 -5.80 42.43
N THR A 72 5.60 -5.03 42.25
CA THR A 72 5.82 -4.28 41.01
C THR A 72 6.07 -5.20 39.82
N GLY A 73 6.81 -6.30 40.02
CA GLY A 73 7.06 -7.28 38.97
C GLY A 73 5.78 -7.97 38.50
N LEU A 74 4.91 -8.40 39.41
CA LEU A 74 3.63 -9.02 39.06
C LEU A 74 2.70 -8.03 38.34
N VAL A 75 2.59 -6.78 38.83
CA VAL A 75 1.77 -5.76 38.18
C VAL A 75 2.21 -5.51 36.73
N LEU A 76 3.51 -5.34 36.49
CA LEU A 76 4.03 -5.11 35.14
C LEU A 76 3.72 -6.28 34.19
N VAL A 77 3.93 -7.52 34.66
CA VAL A 77 3.64 -8.73 33.86
C VAL A 77 2.14 -8.85 33.59
N SER A 78 1.30 -8.63 34.60
CA SER A 78 -0.16 -8.73 34.46
C SER A 78 -0.71 -7.66 33.51
N VAL A 79 -0.28 -6.41 33.63
CA VAL A 79 -0.69 -5.33 32.72
C VAL A 79 -0.26 -5.64 31.30
N TYR A 80 0.98 -6.08 31.10
CA TYR A 80 1.45 -6.47 29.77
C TYR A 80 0.63 -7.63 29.18
N ALA A 81 0.36 -8.67 29.96
CA ALA A 81 -0.44 -9.81 29.51
C ALA A 81 -1.86 -9.39 29.11
N VAL A 82 -2.51 -8.53 29.90
CA VAL A 82 -3.85 -8.01 29.60
C VAL A 82 -3.84 -7.17 28.33
N LEU A 83 -2.89 -6.25 28.17
CA LEU A 83 -2.78 -5.41 26.97
C LEU A 83 -2.50 -6.25 25.71
N LEU A 84 -1.62 -7.24 25.82
CA LEU A 84 -1.29 -8.16 24.73
C LEU A 84 -2.52 -8.95 24.29
N LEU A 85 -3.26 -9.52 25.24
CA LEU A 85 -4.48 -10.29 24.97
C LEU A 85 -5.59 -9.39 24.40
N ALA A 86 -5.78 -8.19 24.94
CA ALA A 86 -6.74 -7.22 24.40
C ALA A 86 -6.40 -6.80 22.97
N PHE A 87 -5.12 -6.58 22.67
CA PHE A 87 -4.65 -6.25 21.33
C PHE A 87 -4.85 -7.41 20.34
N LEU A 88 -4.52 -8.65 20.74
CA LEU A 88 -4.77 -9.85 19.94
C LEU A 88 -6.27 -10.07 19.68
N ALA A 89 -7.11 -9.93 20.70
CA ALA A 89 -8.56 -10.03 20.56
C ALA A 89 -9.10 -8.96 19.61
N TYR A 90 -8.63 -7.71 19.72
CA TYR A 90 -9.00 -6.63 18.82
C TYR A 90 -8.60 -6.93 17.37
N LEU A 91 -7.35 -7.34 17.13
CA LEU A 91 -6.86 -7.73 15.80
C LEU A 91 -7.70 -8.84 15.17
N LEU A 92 -7.99 -9.91 15.93
CA LEU A 92 -8.79 -11.03 15.44
C LEU A 92 -10.23 -10.61 15.13
N SER A 93 -10.84 -9.76 15.97
CA SER A 93 -12.20 -9.26 15.77
C SER A 93 -12.35 -8.42 14.49
N ARG A 94 -11.26 -7.82 13.99
CA ARG A 94 -11.23 -6.97 12.80
C ARG A 94 -10.76 -7.69 11.54
N GLY A 95 -10.62 -9.01 11.53
CA GLY A 95 -10.13 -9.74 10.35
C GLY A 95 -8.61 -9.62 10.16
N GLY A 96 -7.86 -9.42 11.25
CA GLY A 96 -6.40 -9.35 11.26
C GLY A 96 -5.84 -8.01 10.78
N LEU A 97 -4.58 -8.04 10.31
CA LEU A 97 -3.84 -6.84 9.89
C LEU A 97 -4.48 -6.15 8.66
N ALA A 98 -5.11 -6.92 7.77
CA ALA A 98 -5.74 -6.38 6.56
C ALA A 98 -6.96 -5.52 6.90
N GLY A 99 -7.80 -5.97 7.84
CA GLY A 99 -8.91 -5.16 8.31
C GLY A 99 -8.45 -3.95 9.10
N PHE A 100 -7.41 -4.06 9.92
CA PHE A 100 -6.83 -2.89 10.61
C PHE A 100 -6.37 -1.79 9.64
N ALA A 101 -5.72 -2.17 8.52
CA ALA A 101 -5.28 -1.22 7.49
C ALA A 101 -6.45 -0.61 6.70
N ALA A 102 -7.56 -1.33 6.55
CA ALA A 102 -8.74 -0.88 5.82
C ALA A 102 -9.57 0.20 6.55
N PHE A 103 -9.37 0.38 7.87
CA PHE A 103 -10.10 1.36 8.70
C PHE A 103 -9.23 2.56 9.14
N ALA A 104 -8.09 2.78 8.50
CA ALA A 104 -7.12 3.77 8.94
C ALA A 104 -7.47 5.19 8.43
N GLY A 105 -8.54 5.78 8.96
CA GLY A 105 -8.87 7.20 8.75
C GLY A 105 -7.79 8.14 9.29
N ASP A 106 -7.78 9.40 8.82
CA ASP A 106 -6.71 10.38 9.11
C ASP A 106 -6.45 10.57 10.62
N GLY A 107 -7.51 10.65 11.43
CA GLY A 107 -7.40 10.77 12.89
C GLY A 107 -6.85 9.51 13.57
N MET A 108 -7.14 8.33 13.03
CA MET A 108 -6.62 7.07 13.54
C MET A 108 -5.11 6.94 13.28
N LEU A 109 -4.63 7.39 12.12
CA LEU A 109 -3.19 7.39 11.80
C LEU A 109 -2.39 8.28 12.78
N VAL A 110 -2.90 9.48 13.09
CA VAL A 110 -2.28 10.36 14.09
C VAL A 110 -2.31 9.70 15.46
N THR A 111 -3.44 9.13 15.86
CA THR A 111 -3.58 8.43 17.15
C THR A 111 -2.59 7.26 17.26
N VAL A 112 -2.46 6.44 16.22
CA VAL A 112 -1.48 5.33 16.19
C VAL A 112 -0.05 5.83 16.37
N SER A 113 0.30 6.96 15.75
CA SER A 113 1.64 7.54 15.85
C SER A 113 1.93 8.08 17.25
N VAL A 114 0.93 8.74 17.87
CA VAL A 114 1.02 9.20 19.27
C VAL A 114 1.13 8.02 20.22
N VAL A 115 0.28 6.99 20.06
CA VAL A 115 0.32 5.76 20.87
C VAL A 115 1.67 5.06 20.75
N ALA A 116 2.23 4.95 19.54
CA ALA A 116 3.56 4.38 19.33
C ALA A 116 4.64 5.17 20.09
N GLY A 117 4.57 6.51 20.08
CA GLY A 117 5.47 7.36 20.87
C GLY A 117 5.33 7.16 22.38
N VAL A 118 4.09 7.10 22.89
CA VAL A 118 3.81 6.82 24.31
C VAL A 118 4.32 5.43 24.71
N LEU A 119 4.10 4.42 23.88
CA LEU A 119 4.59 3.06 24.12
C LEU A 119 6.12 3.01 24.13
N ALA A 120 6.80 3.74 23.23
CA ALA A 120 8.25 3.84 23.22
C ALA A 120 8.79 4.40 24.54
N LEU A 121 8.17 5.48 25.05
CA LEU A 121 8.54 6.09 26.33
C LEU A 121 8.22 5.17 27.52
N ALA A 122 7.08 4.49 27.48
CA ALA A 122 6.71 3.52 28.51
C ALA A 122 7.71 2.34 28.55
N TRP A 123 8.12 1.83 27.39
CA TRP A 123 9.09 0.74 27.32
C TRP A 123 10.49 1.17 27.75
N PHE A 124 10.90 2.39 27.39
CA PHE A 124 12.11 3.01 27.90
C PHE A 124 12.09 3.07 29.44
N ALA A 125 11.00 3.56 30.03
CA ALA A 125 10.84 3.60 31.47
C ALA A 125 10.88 2.20 32.12
N VAL A 126 10.25 1.19 31.51
CA VAL A 126 10.32 -0.20 31.98
C VAL A 126 11.76 -0.73 31.98
N ILE A 127 12.53 -0.49 30.92
CA ILE A 127 13.91 -0.95 30.81
C ILE A 127 14.80 -0.25 31.84
N VAL A 128 14.69 1.07 31.96
CA VAL A 128 15.48 1.87 32.92
C VAL A 128 15.14 1.48 34.36
N THR A 129 13.86 1.37 34.71
CA THR A 129 13.43 0.95 36.06
C THR A 129 13.85 -0.49 36.36
N SER A 130 13.82 -1.37 35.37
CA SER A 130 14.30 -2.76 35.49
C SER A 130 15.81 -2.82 35.74
N TYR A 131 16.59 -2.01 35.03
CA TYR A 131 18.03 -1.87 35.27
C TYR A 131 18.33 -1.35 36.67
N VAL A 132 17.67 -0.26 37.08
CA VAL A 132 17.82 0.34 38.42
C VAL A 132 17.41 -0.65 39.52
N ALA A 133 16.34 -1.42 39.33
CA ALA A 133 15.86 -2.40 40.31
C ALA A 133 16.88 -3.52 40.60
N LEU A 134 17.73 -3.88 39.63
CA LEU A 134 18.78 -4.89 39.78
C LEU A 134 20.00 -4.40 40.57
N GLY A 135 20.08 -3.10 40.89
CA GLY A 135 21.12 -2.52 41.73
C GLY A 135 22.51 -2.46 41.07
N PRO A 136 22.66 -1.80 39.91
CA PRO A 136 23.93 -1.72 39.19
C PRO A 136 25.01 -0.98 39.98
N ASN A 137 24.63 -0.10 40.91
CA ASN A 137 25.53 0.57 41.84
C ASN A 137 26.35 -0.38 42.73
N LYS A 138 25.95 -1.65 42.86
CA LYS A 138 26.70 -2.69 43.58
C LYS A 138 27.84 -3.30 42.76
N LEU A 139 27.91 -3.01 41.46
CA LEU A 139 29.00 -3.43 40.57
C LEU A 139 30.22 -2.50 40.74
N LYS A 140 31.41 -2.98 40.36
CA LYS A 140 32.61 -2.14 40.20
C LYS A 140 32.39 -1.09 39.10
N GLN A 141 33.10 0.03 39.14
CA GLN A 141 32.95 1.16 38.21
C GLN A 141 32.99 0.74 36.73
N GLN A 142 33.93 -0.12 36.32
CA GLN A 142 33.97 -0.65 34.96
C GLN A 142 32.71 -1.44 34.57
N GLY A 143 32.15 -2.23 35.50
CA GLY A 143 30.91 -2.96 35.29
C GLY A 143 29.67 -2.06 35.23
N GLN A 144 29.66 -0.96 35.98
CA GLN A 144 28.59 0.04 35.91
C GLN A 144 28.58 0.73 34.54
N VAL A 145 29.74 1.19 34.07
CA VAL A 145 29.88 1.84 32.76
C VAL A 145 29.47 0.87 31.64
N LEU A 146 30.01 -0.36 31.65
CA LEU A 146 29.68 -1.36 30.64
C LEU A 146 28.18 -1.67 30.60
N THR A 147 27.58 -1.95 31.75
CA THR A 147 26.16 -2.30 31.80
C THR A 147 25.26 -1.12 31.44
N GLY A 148 25.63 0.11 31.83
CA GLY A 148 24.91 1.33 31.47
C GLY A 148 24.91 1.59 29.97
N ILE A 149 26.06 1.43 29.30
CA ILE A 149 26.16 1.57 27.83
C ILE A 149 25.29 0.54 27.12
N VAL A 150 25.37 -0.73 27.51
CA VAL A 150 24.60 -1.80 26.87
C VAL A 150 23.10 -1.61 27.10
N VAL A 151 22.67 -1.16 28.28
CA VAL A 151 21.26 -0.85 28.54
C VAL A 151 20.81 0.38 27.76
N GLY A 152 21.65 1.40 27.60
CA GLY A 152 21.39 2.53 26.71
C GLY A 152 21.16 2.09 25.26
N LEU A 153 22.01 1.19 24.75
CA LEU A 153 21.84 0.58 23.43
C LEU A 153 20.56 -0.26 23.33
N LEU A 154 20.21 -1.00 24.38
CA LEU A 154 18.96 -1.77 24.44
C LEU A 154 17.74 -0.84 24.38
N CYS A 155 17.75 0.28 25.11
CA CYS A 155 16.69 1.29 25.04
C CYS A 155 16.51 1.81 23.61
N VAL A 156 17.59 2.20 22.93
CA VAL A 156 17.53 2.67 21.53
C VAL A 156 16.98 1.57 20.62
N THR A 157 17.47 0.35 20.76
CA THR A 157 17.05 -0.81 19.94
C THR A 157 15.56 -1.11 20.11
N VAL A 158 15.03 -0.98 21.32
CA VAL A 158 13.62 -1.27 21.59
C VAL A 158 12.70 -0.10 21.22
N MET A 159 13.17 1.14 21.31
CA MET A 159 12.41 2.32 20.86
C MET A 159 12.38 2.45 19.32
N ALA A 160 13.42 1.99 18.63
CA ALA A 160 13.57 2.17 17.19
C ALA A 160 12.38 1.63 16.35
N PRO A 161 11.82 0.43 16.62
CA PRO A 161 10.62 -0.05 15.94
C PRO A 161 9.40 0.87 16.08
N PHE A 162 9.19 1.48 17.26
CA PHE A 162 8.08 2.41 17.48
C PHE A 162 8.27 3.71 16.72
N ALA A 163 9.48 4.26 16.75
CA ALA A 163 9.83 5.46 15.99
C ALA A 163 9.69 5.22 14.48
N PHE A 164 10.16 4.07 14.00
CA PHE A 164 10.00 3.65 12.60
C PHE A 164 8.53 3.51 12.22
N ALA A 165 7.71 2.87 13.05
CA ALA A 165 6.28 2.73 12.80
C ALA A 165 5.56 4.09 12.73
N ALA A 166 5.83 4.99 13.69
CA ALA A 166 5.27 6.34 13.70
C ALA A 166 5.71 7.14 12.46
N GLN A 167 6.99 7.06 12.08
CA GLN A 167 7.51 7.73 10.89
C GLN A 167 6.88 7.17 9.61
N ALA A 168 6.71 5.85 9.50
CA ALA A 168 6.06 5.21 8.37
C ALA A 168 4.61 5.67 8.22
N VAL A 169 3.85 5.70 9.33
CA VAL A 169 2.46 6.18 9.38
C VAL A 169 2.36 7.65 8.99
N MET A 170 3.24 8.51 9.51
CA MET A 170 3.25 9.92 9.15
C MET A 170 3.66 10.16 7.69
N THR A 171 4.62 9.39 7.18
CA THR A 171 5.01 9.44 5.76
C THR A 171 3.85 9.03 4.86
N PHE A 172 3.08 8.02 5.28
CA PHE A 172 1.83 7.60 4.65
C PHE A 172 0.81 8.71 4.61
N ARG A 173 0.48 9.24 5.79
CA ARG A 173 -0.47 10.33 5.94
C ARG A 173 -0.09 11.51 5.07
N ASN A 174 1.16 11.96 5.14
CA ASN A 174 1.64 13.10 4.35
C ASN A 174 1.59 12.81 2.85
N ALA A 175 1.83 11.56 2.42
CA ALA A 175 1.81 11.22 0.99
C ALA A 175 0.40 11.20 0.44
N ALA A 176 -0.51 10.58 1.21
CA ALA A 176 -1.93 10.66 0.95
C ALA A 176 -2.37 12.13 0.93
N ASN A 177 -1.80 12.97 1.80
CA ASN A 177 -2.11 14.39 1.88
C ASN A 177 -1.70 15.20 0.66
N ASP A 178 -0.50 14.96 0.17
CA ASP A 178 0.05 15.68 -0.97
C ASP A 178 -0.62 15.25 -2.30
N ILE A 179 -0.92 13.96 -2.45
CA ILE A 179 -1.48 13.38 -3.69
C ILE A 179 -2.99 13.59 -3.79
N PHE A 180 -3.72 13.24 -2.72
CA PHE A 180 -5.18 13.26 -2.69
C PHE A 180 -5.62 14.46 -1.88
N ARG A 181 -6.07 15.51 -2.55
CA ARG A 181 -6.57 16.71 -1.88
C ARG A 181 -8.01 16.46 -1.41
N SER A 182 -8.37 17.05 -0.27
CA SER A 182 -9.77 17.14 0.12
C SER A 182 -10.47 18.10 -0.84
N ASN A 183 -11.57 17.65 -1.44
CA ASN A 183 -12.36 18.41 -2.41
C ASN A 183 -11.53 19.03 -3.58
N PRO A 184 -10.93 18.20 -4.45
CA PRO A 184 -10.02 18.67 -5.50
C PRO A 184 -10.71 19.43 -6.65
N ASP A 185 -12.03 19.29 -6.81
CA ASP A 185 -12.84 20.05 -7.76
C ASP A 185 -13.88 20.88 -7.00
N PRO A 186 -13.58 22.17 -6.68
CA PRO A 186 -14.52 23.03 -5.96
C PRO A 186 -15.86 23.22 -6.66
N GLU A 187 -15.91 23.04 -7.99
CA GLU A 187 -17.14 23.15 -8.78
C GLU A 187 -18.02 21.89 -8.65
N ASN A 188 -17.44 20.74 -8.30
CA ASN A 188 -18.16 19.49 -8.09
C ASN A 188 -17.64 18.78 -6.84
N PRO A 189 -17.96 19.30 -5.64
CA PRO A 189 -17.45 18.71 -4.43
C PRO A 189 -17.99 17.31 -4.19
N VAL A 190 -17.08 16.38 -3.93
CA VAL A 190 -17.46 15.03 -3.50
C VAL A 190 -17.86 15.08 -2.04
N VAL A 191 -19.15 14.99 -1.79
CA VAL A 191 -19.70 14.90 -0.43
C VAL A 191 -20.15 13.46 -0.21
N ILE A 192 -19.52 12.76 0.72
CA ILE A 192 -20.02 11.47 1.21
C ILE A 192 -21.22 11.77 2.10
N LYS A 193 -22.43 11.44 1.63
CA LYS A 193 -23.68 11.73 2.37
C LYS A 193 -23.89 10.76 3.53
N ASN A 194 -23.49 9.51 3.35
CA ASN A 194 -23.60 8.45 4.35
C ASN A 194 -22.28 7.67 4.42
N PRO A 195 -21.62 7.56 5.58
CA PRO A 195 -20.44 6.72 5.74
C PRO A 195 -20.64 5.24 5.36
N GLU A 196 -21.86 4.71 5.51
CA GLU A 196 -22.19 3.33 5.12
C GLU A 196 -22.37 3.16 3.60
N ASP A 197 -22.61 4.27 2.89
CA ASP A 197 -22.69 4.32 1.43
C ASP A 197 -21.80 5.45 0.88
N PRO A 198 -20.47 5.24 0.88
CA PRO A 198 -19.51 6.24 0.45
C PRO A 198 -19.63 6.58 -1.05
N TRP A 199 -20.41 5.82 -1.81
CA TRP A 199 -20.59 5.99 -3.25
C TRP A 199 -21.91 6.68 -3.60
N ASN A 200 -22.69 7.12 -2.61
CA ASN A 200 -23.93 7.89 -2.76
C ASN A 200 -24.96 7.22 -3.69
N GLY A 201 -25.20 5.93 -3.50
CA GLY A 201 -26.21 5.14 -4.21
C GLY A 201 -25.80 4.67 -5.60
N LYS A 202 -24.54 4.87 -5.99
CA LYS A 202 -24.04 4.39 -7.28
C LYS A 202 -23.82 2.87 -7.27
N ASP A 203 -24.19 2.21 -8.36
CA ASP A 203 -23.86 0.79 -8.57
C ASP A 203 -22.46 0.59 -9.16
N ARG A 204 -21.95 1.61 -9.89
CA ARG A 204 -20.62 1.61 -10.49
C ARG A 204 -19.91 2.94 -10.30
N VAL A 205 -18.58 2.87 -10.27
CA VAL A 205 -17.68 4.03 -10.30
C VAL A 205 -16.73 3.89 -11.49
N ASN A 206 -16.48 4.99 -12.20
CA ASN A 206 -15.70 5.05 -13.42
C ASN A 206 -14.43 5.89 -13.21
N PHE A 207 -13.27 5.23 -13.26
CA PHE A 207 -11.97 5.87 -13.14
C PHE A 207 -11.31 6.00 -14.52
N LEU A 208 -10.96 7.22 -14.92
CA LEU A 208 -10.15 7.50 -16.10
C LEU A 208 -8.66 7.41 -15.73
N LEU A 209 -7.99 6.38 -16.24
CA LEU A 209 -6.56 6.14 -16.09
C LEU A 209 -5.81 6.73 -17.28
N ILE A 210 -4.87 7.63 -17.01
CA ILE A 210 -4.19 8.44 -18.02
C ILE A 210 -2.68 8.24 -17.91
N GLY A 211 -2.05 7.85 -19.02
CA GLY A 211 -0.60 7.91 -19.19
C GLY A 211 -0.22 9.14 -20.01
N GLY A 212 0.54 10.06 -19.39
CA GLY A 212 1.00 11.29 -20.04
C GLY A 212 2.50 11.30 -20.33
N ASP A 213 2.89 11.81 -21.50
CA ASP A 213 4.29 12.19 -21.78
C ASP A 213 4.53 13.63 -21.30
N ALA A 214 4.58 13.81 -19.99
CA ALA A 214 4.90 15.08 -19.33
C ALA A 214 6.33 14.99 -18.76
N ALA A 215 7.33 15.10 -19.64
CA ALA A 215 8.73 15.21 -19.23
C ALA A 215 9.06 16.67 -18.89
N GLY A 216 9.89 16.90 -17.87
CA GLY A 216 10.26 18.26 -17.42
C GLY A 216 10.95 19.13 -18.48
N ASN A 217 11.35 18.55 -19.61
CA ASN A 217 11.95 19.23 -20.76
C ASN A 217 10.94 19.58 -21.87
N ARG A 218 9.62 19.42 -21.64
CA ARG A 218 8.58 19.75 -22.61
C ARG A 218 7.51 20.63 -22.00
N THR A 219 7.06 21.62 -22.76
CA THR A 219 5.85 22.38 -22.45
C THR A 219 4.63 21.58 -22.91
N GLY A 220 3.72 21.32 -21.97
CA GLY A 220 2.45 20.63 -22.26
C GLY A 220 2.42 19.13 -21.95
N VAL A 221 1.22 18.55 -22.00
CA VAL A 221 0.95 17.13 -21.70
C VAL A 221 0.26 16.49 -22.89
N ARG A 222 0.88 15.47 -23.49
CA ARG A 222 0.23 14.58 -24.46
C ARG A 222 -0.24 13.32 -23.76
N THR A 223 -1.54 13.06 -23.79
CA THR A 223 -2.14 11.86 -23.18
C THR A 223 -2.13 10.70 -24.17
N ASP A 224 -1.21 9.77 -23.96
CA ASP A 224 -0.92 8.69 -24.92
C ASP A 224 -1.58 7.36 -24.59
N SER A 225 -2.03 7.21 -23.35
CA SER A 225 -2.79 6.07 -22.84
C SER A 225 -4.02 6.61 -22.10
N MET A 226 -5.21 6.19 -22.52
CA MET A 226 -6.48 6.63 -21.95
C MET A 226 -7.39 5.42 -21.79
N ASN A 227 -7.61 5.01 -20.55
CA ASN A 227 -8.41 3.83 -20.22
C ASN A 227 -9.45 4.19 -19.16
N VAL A 228 -10.69 3.76 -19.32
CA VAL A 228 -11.72 3.90 -18.29
C VAL A 228 -11.93 2.56 -17.61
N ALA A 229 -11.61 2.47 -16.32
CA ALA A 229 -11.97 1.36 -15.47
C ALA A 229 -13.36 1.62 -14.87
N SER A 230 -14.38 0.97 -15.41
CA SER A 230 -15.72 0.96 -14.82
C SER A 230 -15.83 -0.19 -13.84
N VAL A 231 -16.01 0.09 -12.55
CA VAL A 231 -15.98 -0.91 -11.47
C VAL A 231 -17.36 -1.04 -10.84
N ASN A 232 -17.88 -2.26 -10.73
CA ASN A 232 -19.07 -2.54 -9.92
C ASN A 232 -18.72 -2.46 -8.42
N ILE A 233 -19.41 -1.61 -7.67
CA ILE A 233 -19.08 -1.34 -6.26
C ILE A 233 -19.39 -2.56 -5.37
N LYS A 234 -20.43 -3.32 -5.71
CA LYS A 234 -20.86 -4.50 -4.94
C LYS A 234 -19.93 -5.68 -5.20
N THR A 235 -19.66 -5.98 -6.46
CA THR A 235 -18.94 -7.22 -6.86
C THR A 235 -17.46 -7.04 -7.18
N GLY A 236 -16.97 -5.82 -7.40
CA GLY A 236 -15.61 -5.56 -7.90
C GLY A 236 -15.43 -5.84 -9.41
N ALA A 237 -16.46 -6.39 -10.09
CA ALA A 237 -16.38 -6.71 -11.51
C ALA A 237 -16.07 -5.46 -12.34
N THR A 238 -14.97 -5.52 -13.10
CA THR A 238 -14.39 -4.34 -13.76
C THR A 238 -14.40 -4.52 -15.28
N VAL A 239 -14.79 -3.48 -15.99
CA VAL A 239 -14.63 -3.37 -17.45
C VAL A 239 -13.64 -2.26 -17.75
N LEU A 240 -12.55 -2.60 -18.43
CA LEU A 240 -11.52 -1.67 -18.88
C LEU A 240 -11.78 -1.28 -20.34
N PHE A 241 -12.19 -0.04 -20.55
CA PHE A 241 -12.41 0.56 -21.87
C PHE A 241 -11.16 1.30 -22.33
N SER A 242 -10.49 0.83 -23.39
CA SER A 242 -9.29 1.48 -23.92
C SER A 242 -9.61 2.31 -25.16
N LEU A 243 -9.30 3.61 -25.12
CA LEU A 243 -9.53 4.53 -26.24
C LEU A 243 -8.24 4.83 -26.98
N PRO A 244 -8.24 4.82 -28.33
CA PRO A 244 -7.08 5.18 -29.11
C PRO A 244 -6.81 6.69 -29.02
N ARG A 245 -5.54 7.05 -28.87
CA ARG A 245 -5.10 8.45 -28.74
C ARG A 245 -5.42 9.31 -29.96
N ASN A 246 -5.53 8.70 -31.13
CA ASN A 246 -5.82 9.33 -32.41
C ASN A 246 -7.30 9.28 -32.79
N MET A 247 -8.21 9.04 -31.82
CA MET A 247 -9.64 9.16 -32.07
C MET A 247 -9.97 10.59 -32.49
N GLN A 248 -10.57 10.74 -33.67
CA GLN A 248 -10.90 12.03 -34.28
C GLN A 248 -12.32 12.46 -33.93
N HIS A 249 -12.59 13.77 -34.02
CA HIS A 249 -13.92 14.36 -33.93
C HIS A 249 -14.67 14.06 -32.61
N VAL A 250 -13.95 13.83 -31.52
CA VAL A 250 -14.55 13.56 -30.20
C VAL A 250 -15.46 14.71 -29.79
N ARG A 251 -16.58 14.37 -29.16
CA ARG A 251 -17.64 15.33 -28.82
C ARG A 251 -17.72 15.53 -27.30
N PHE A 252 -18.27 16.67 -26.91
CA PHE A 252 -18.39 17.07 -25.52
C PHE A 252 -19.87 17.10 -25.10
N PRO A 253 -20.19 16.85 -23.81
CA PRO A 253 -21.55 17.02 -23.29
C PRO A 253 -21.94 18.50 -23.28
N THR A 254 -23.23 18.81 -23.33
CA THR A 254 -23.75 20.19 -23.33
C THR A 254 -23.32 21.02 -22.12
N SER A 255 -22.99 20.36 -21.01
CA SER A 255 -22.45 21.00 -19.81
C SER A 255 -20.99 21.46 -19.94
N SER A 256 -20.26 20.96 -20.93
CA SER A 256 -18.85 21.31 -21.14
C SER A 256 -18.73 22.63 -21.90
N PRO A 257 -17.86 23.57 -21.48
CA PRO A 257 -17.60 24.79 -22.24
C PRO A 257 -17.14 24.51 -23.68
N LEU A 258 -16.42 23.39 -23.89
CA LEU A 258 -15.95 22.96 -25.21
C LEU A 258 -17.09 22.53 -26.14
N HIS A 259 -18.27 22.19 -25.64
CA HIS A 259 -19.42 21.89 -26.51
C HIS A 259 -19.87 23.13 -27.28
N LYS A 260 -19.87 24.30 -26.64
CA LYS A 260 -20.23 25.57 -27.30
C LYS A 260 -19.21 25.97 -28.37
N HIS A 261 -17.93 25.70 -28.10
CA HIS A 261 -16.85 26.04 -29.03
C HIS A 261 -16.67 25.02 -30.17
N PHE A 262 -16.98 23.74 -29.90
CA PHE A 262 -16.87 22.63 -30.85
C PHE A 262 -18.19 21.84 -30.95
N PRO A 263 -19.29 22.46 -31.45
CA PRO A 263 -20.60 21.82 -31.47
C PRO A 263 -20.64 20.55 -32.33
N ASN A 264 -19.81 20.48 -33.37
CA ASN A 264 -19.75 19.36 -34.30
C ASN A 264 -18.66 18.32 -33.97
N GLY A 265 -17.91 18.53 -32.89
CA GLY A 265 -16.76 17.72 -32.49
C GLY A 265 -15.45 18.50 -32.52
N PHE A 266 -14.48 18.02 -31.74
CA PHE A 266 -13.20 18.69 -31.51
C PHE A 266 -12.47 18.94 -32.84
N MET A 267 -12.27 20.23 -33.14
CA MET A 267 -11.68 20.73 -34.39
C MET A 267 -12.24 20.07 -35.65
N ALA A 268 -13.54 19.80 -35.69
CA ALA A 268 -14.18 19.08 -36.80
C ALA A 268 -14.06 19.79 -38.17
N GLU A 269 -13.72 21.07 -38.18
CA GLU A 269 -13.47 21.87 -39.39
C GLU A 269 -12.11 21.55 -40.05
N LEU A 270 -11.19 20.92 -39.33
CA LEU A 270 -9.90 20.50 -39.88
C LEU A 270 -10.07 19.23 -40.74
N PRO A 271 -9.27 19.06 -41.81
CA PRO A 271 -9.37 17.90 -42.72
C PRO A 271 -9.30 16.53 -42.03
N ASN A 272 -8.61 16.43 -40.90
CA ASN A 272 -8.45 15.20 -40.12
C ASN A 272 -9.08 15.30 -38.72
N GLY A 273 -9.86 16.34 -38.45
CA GLY A 273 -10.35 16.65 -37.10
C GLY A 273 -9.24 16.89 -36.07
N GLY A 274 -9.62 17.19 -34.85
CA GLY A 274 -8.71 17.19 -33.71
C GLY A 274 -8.61 15.80 -33.10
N LEU A 275 -7.45 15.46 -32.53
CA LEU A 275 -7.22 14.16 -31.91
C LEU A 275 -7.55 14.17 -30.42
N LEU A 276 -8.05 13.05 -29.89
CA LEU A 276 -8.38 12.90 -28.47
C LEU A 276 -7.20 13.25 -27.54
N ASN A 277 -5.97 12.92 -27.91
CA ASN A 277 -4.78 13.23 -27.09
C ASN A 277 -4.41 14.71 -27.02
N GLU A 278 -4.99 15.54 -27.86
CA GLU A 278 -4.75 16.99 -27.92
C GLU A 278 -5.73 17.77 -27.03
N VAL A 279 -6.88 17.16 -26.69
CA VAL A 279 -7.95 17.78 -25.88
C VAL A 279 -7.41 18.33 -24.56
N TRP A 280 -6.54 17.57 -23.88
CA TRP A 280 -5.95 18.00 -22.62
C TRP A 280 -5.14 19.29 -22.79
N GLN A 281 -4.25 19.29 -23.77
CA GLN A 281 -3.36 20.42 -24.03
C GLN A 281 -4.17 21.64 -24.45
N TYR A 282 -5.12 21.46 -25.37
CA TYR A 282 -6.00 22.53 -25.83
C TYR A 282 -6.74 23.20 -24.67
N ALA A 283 -7.33 22.43 -23.76
CA ALA A 283 -8.05 22.98 -22.61
C ALA A 283 -7.13 23.74 -21.64
N ASN A 284 -5.88 23.31 -21.47
CA ASN A 284 -4.91 24.03 -20.65
C ASN A 284 -4.41 25.32 -21.30
N ASP A 285 -4.28 25.33 -22.62
CA ASP A 285 -3.85 26.50 -23.40
C ASP A 285 -4.96 27.53 -23.58
N ASN A 286 -6.22 27.16 -23.30
CA ASN A 286 -7.39 28.03 -23.45
C ASN A 286 -8.19 28.20 -22.13
N PRO A 287 -7.56 28.71 -21.05
CA PRO A 287 -8.23 28.87 -19.75
C PRO A 287 -9.45 29.81 -19.80
N GLN A 288 -9.47 30.76 -20.74
CA GLN A 288 -10.60 31.67 -20.98
C GLN A 288 -11.86 30.94 -21.47
N ILE A 289 -11.70 29.85 -22.23
CA ILE A 289 -12.81 29.01 -22.68
C ILE A 289 -13.26 28.10 -21.54
N MET A 290 -12.29 27.54 -20.82
CA MET A 290 -12.54 26.55 -19.77
C MET A 290 -12.98 27.15 -18.43
N GLY A 291 -12.99 28.47 -18.29
CA GLY A 291 -13.30 29.16 -17.03
C GLY A 291 -12.23 28.99 -15.95
N GLY A 292 -10.98 28.68 -16.33
CA GLY A 292 -9.87 28.50 -15.39
C GLY A 292 -8.67 27.75 -15.97
N LYS A 293 -7.55 27.79 -15.23
CA LYS A 293 -6.32 27.03 -15.58
C LYS A 293 -6.44 25.56 -15.18
N ASN A 294 -5.58 24.71 -15.76
CA ASN A 294 -5.46 23.28 -15.43
C ASN A 294 -6.74 22.46 -15.66
N LYS A 295 -7.55 22.83 -16.66
CA LYS A 295 -8.83 22.17 -16.98
C LYS A 295 -8.68 21.02 -18.00
N GLY A 296 -7.46 20.68 -18.39
CA GLY A 296 -7.11 19.52 -19.24
C GLY A 296 -7.75 18.19 -18.80
N PRO A 297 -7.62 17.77 -17.53
CA PRO A 297 -8.26 16.54 -17.06
C PRO A 297 -9.78 16.58 -17.22
N ARG A 298 -10.42 17.73 -16.89
CA ARG A 298 -11.87 17.87 -16.98
C ARG A 298 -12.37 17.76 -18.42
N ALA A 299 -11.69 18.44 -19.36
CA ALA A 299 -12.02 18.36 -20.78
C ALA A 299 -11.93 16.91 -21.31
N LEU A 300 -10.93 16.16 -20.84
CA LEU A 300 -10.75 14.77 -21.25
C LEU A 300 -11.81 13.84 -20.64
N MET A 301 -12.16 14.03 -19.36
CA MET A 301 -13.26 13.31 -18.70
C MET A 301 -14.58 13.55 -19.44
N ASP A 302 -14.87 14.80 -19.81
CA ASP A 302 -16.06 15.18 -20.58
C ASP A 302 -16.09 14.49 -21.95
N ALA A 303 -14.99 14.57 -22.72
CA ALA A 303 -14.89 13.97 -24.05
C ALA A 303 -15.04 12.45 -24.04
N ILE A 304 -14.32 11.77 -23.14
CA ILE A 304 -14.34 10.30 -23.02
C ILE A 304 -15.68 9.83 -22.44
N GLY A 305 -16.18 10.51 -21.41
CA GLY A 305 -17.48 10.20 -20.83
C GLY A 305 -18.60 10.31 -21.86
N TYR A 306 -18.61 11.38 -22.65
CA TYR A 306 -19.57 11.54 -23.75
C TYR A 306 -19.38 10.48 -24.84
N THR A 307 -18.15 10.15 -25.20
CA THR A 307 -17.86 9.09 -26.18
C THR A 307 -18.43 7.74 -25.75
N LEU A 308 -18.20 7.35 -24.50
CA LEU A 308 -18.66 6.06 -23.95
C LEU A 308 -20.13 6.07 -23.52
N GLY A 309 -20.73 7.25 -23.33
CA GLY A 309 -22.04 7.38 -22.69
C GLY A 309 -22.00 7.06 -21.20
N LEU A 310 -20.89 7.37 -20.53
CA LEU A 310 -20.66 7.14 -19.10
C LEU A 310 -20.34 8.47 -18.41
N HIS A 311 -20.71 8.58 -17.14
CA HIS A 311 -20.19 9.64 -16.28
C HIS A 311 -18.84 9.20 -15.73
N ILE A 312 -17.77 9.96 -16.00
CA ILE A 312 -16.45 9.70 -15.43
C ILE A 312 -16.37 10.38 -14.07
N ASP A 313 -16.20 9.60 -13.01
CA ASP A 313 -16.22 10.12 -11.64
C ASP A 313 -14.87 10.73 -11.26
N TYR A 314 -13.81 9.99 -11.57
CA TYR A 314 -12.45 10.35 -11.15
C TYR A 314 -11.45 10.08 -12.25
N TYR A 315 -10.30 10.75 -12.19
CA TYR A 315 -9.14 10.44 -13.01
C TYR A 315 -7.90 10.20 -12.15
N ALA A 316 -7.00 9.37 -12.66
CA ALA A 316 -5.65 9.20 -12.15
C ALA A 316 -4.70 9.28 -13.34
N MET A 317 -3.85 10.31 -13.35
CA MET A 317 -2.83 10.53 -14.36
C MET A 317 -1.46 10.22 -13.78
N MET A 318 -0.63 9.53 -14.56
CA MET A 318 0.75 9.22 -14.24
C MET A 318 1.65 9.59 -15.42
N ASN A 319 2.80 10.20 -15.13
CA ASN A 319 3.84 10.35 -16.14
C ASN A 319 4.67 9.05 -16.31
N MET A 320 5.51 9.02 -17.34
CA MET A 320 6.29 7.84 -17.70
C MET A 320 7.30 7.40 -16.64
N TYR A 321 8.03 8.34 -16.03
CA TYR A 321 9.02 8.04 -14.98
C TYR A 321 8.33 7.51 -13.73
N GLY A 322 7.21 8.13 -13.36
CA GLY A 322 6.38 7.71 -12.25
C GLY A 322 5.84 6.30 -12.39
N PHE A 323 5.41 5.95 -13.60
CA PHE A 323 4.97 4.60 -13.90
C PHE A 323 6.11 3.57 -13.71
N ALA A 324 7.32 3.87 -14.21
CA ALA A 324 8.47 2.98 -14.03
C ALA A 324 8.83 2.81 -12.54
N ASP A 325 8.93 3.91 -11.80
CA ASP A 325 9.20 3.90 -10.35
C ASP A 325 8.14 3.07 -9.60
N LEU A 326 6.86 3.20 -9.97
CA LEU A 326 5.75 2.48 -9.35
C LEU A 326 5.85 0.96 -9.59
N VAL A 327 6.23 0.56 -10.81
CA VAL A 327 6.45 -0.85 -11.15
C VAL A 327 7.63 -1.43 -10.37
N ASP A 328 8.76 -0.71 -10.29
CA ASP A 328 9.91 -1.18 -9.53
C ASP A 328 9.63 -1.24 -8.03
N ALA A 329 8.79 -0.33 -7.51
CA ALA A 329 8.37 -0.34 -6.12
C ALA A 329 7.53 -1.57 -5.74
N ILE A 330 6.71 -2.13 -6.64
CA ILE A 330 6.05 -3.42 -6.39
C ILE A 330 6.94 -4.63 -6.70
N GLY A 331 8.19 -4.39 -7.10
CA GLY A 331 9.18 -5.43 -7.38
C GLY A 331 9.20 -5.92 -8.83
N GLY A 332 8.62 -5.18 -9.78
CA GLY A 332 8.53 -5.52 -11.20
C GLY A 332 7.22 -6.23 -11.59
N LEU A 333 6.91 -6.28 -12.89
CA LEU A 333 5.70 -6.90 -13.43
C LEU A 333 6.01 -8.23 -14.13
N ARG A 334 5.40 -9.32 -13.68
CA ARG A 334 5.35 -10.56 -14.47
C ARG A 334 4.35 -10.39 -15.61
N ILE A 335 4.82 -10.52 -16.85
CA ILE A 335 4.06 -10.40 -18.10
C ILE A 335 4.37 -11.55 -19.06
N LYS A 336 3.36 -12.17 -19.66
CA LYS A 336 3.55 -13.06 -20.81
C LYS A 336 3.72 -12.22 -22.06
N VAL A 337 4.95 -12.16 -22.55
CA VAL A 337 5.31 -11.42 -23.77
C VAL A 337 5.05 -12.36 -24.96
N GLU A 338 4.04 -12.05 -25.77
CA GLU A 338 3.64 -12.90 -26.91
C GLU A 338 4.73 -13.01 -27.98
N GLN A 339 5.41 -11.90 -28.27
CA GLN A 339 6.44 -11.79 -29.31
C GLN A 339 7.54 -10.85 -28.87
N ASP A 340 8.73 -10.99 -29.47
CA ASP A 340 9.86 -10.10 -29.22
C ASP A 340 9.45 -8.64 -29.46
N VAL A 341 9.67 -7.78 -28.45
CA VAL A 341 9.38 -6.34 -28.51
C VAL A 341 10.69 -5.58 -28.59
N PRO A 342 11.17 -5.20 -29.79
CA PRO A 342 12.27 -4.25 -29.92
C PRO A 342 11.84 -2.87 -29.40
N TRP A 343 12.78 -2.10 -28.87
CA TRP A 343 12.59 -0.72 -28.41
C TRP A 343 13.86 0.10 -28.67
N GLY A 344 13.77 1.43 -28.70
CA GLY A 344 14.92 2.31 -29.01
C GLY A 344 14.60 3.52 -29.90
N GLY A 345 13.45 3.53 -30.55
CA GLY A 345 12.96 4.68 -31.30
C GLY A 345 13.54 4.81 -32.71
N LEU A 346 13.62 6.04 -33.23
CA LEU A 346 13.92 6.34 -34.64
C LEU A 346 15.37 6.01 -35.06
N TYR A 347 16.29 5.92 -34.10
CA TYR A 347 17.72 5.73 -34.34
C TYR A 347 18.19 4.26 -34.23
N GLY A 348 17.25 3.32 -34.16
CA GLY A 348 17.52 1.88 -34.11
C GLY A 348 16.98 1.19 -32.85
N THR A 349 17.17 -0.13 -32.80
CA THR A 349 16.77 -0.96 -31.66
C THR A 349 17.83 -0.85 -30.56
N ALA A 350 17.53 -0.11 -29.49
CA ALA A 350 18.34 -0.01 -28.27
C ALA A 350 18.27 -1.29 -27.42
N GLY A 351 17.21 -2.09 -27.56
CA GLY A 351 17.08 -3.38 -26.90
C GLY A 351 15.86 -4.16 -27.35
N THR A 352 15.72 -5.41 -26.89
CA THR A 352 14.55 -6.25 -27.19
C THR A 352 14.08 -6.97 -25.93
N ILE A 353 12.79 -6.81 -25.63
CA ILE A 353 12.11 -7.61 -24.60
C ILE A 353 11.72 -8.92 -25.26
N LYS A 354 12.34 -10.02 -24.85
CA LYS A 354 12.15 -11.33 -25.46
C LYS A 354 10.80 -11.94 -25.10
N ALA A 355 10.21 -12.68 -26.06
CA ALA A 355 9.00 -13.45 -25.86
C ALA A 355 9.11 -14.43 -24.67
N GLY A 356 7.94 -14.85 -24.16
CA GLY A 356 7.77 -15.76 -23.03
C GLY A 356 7.33 -15.07 -21.74
N ASN A 357 7.29 -15.83 -20.65
CA ASN A 357 6.97 -15.30 -19.31
C ASN A 357 8.18 -14.51 -18.79
N ARG A 358 8.04 -13.20 -18.69
CA ARG A 358 9.10 -12.29 -18.28
C ARG A 358 8.71 -11.55 -17.02
N LYS A 359 9.69 -11.29 -16.15
CA LYS A 359 9.57 -10.32 -15.07
C LYS A 359 10.21 -9.02 -15.55
N LEU A 360 9.38 -8.04 -15.88
CA LEU A 360 9.81 -6.74 -16.40
C LEU A 360 10.10 -5.79 -15.24
N THR A 361 11.25 -5.12 -15.29
CA THR A 361 11.53 -3.93 -14.47
C THR A 361 10.64 -2.77 -14.89
N GLY A 362 10.64 -1.66 -14.14
CA GLY A 362 9.89 -0.45 -14.45
C GLY A 362 10.23 0.11 -15.82
N GLU A 363 11.52 0.19 -16.15
CA GLU A 363 11.99 0.59 -17.47
C GLU A 363 11.51 -0.37 -18.57
N GLN A 364 11.64 -1.69 -18.37
CA GLN A 364 11.20 -2.67 -19.35
C GLN A 364 9.67 -2.65 -19.54
N ALA A 365 8.90 -2.51 -18.47
CA ALA A 365 7.44 -2.39 -18.52
C ALA A 365 7.02 -1.11 -19.26
N LEU A 366 7.73 0.00 -19.02
CA LEU A 366 7.51 1.25 -19.74
C LEU A 366 7.79 1.08 -21.23
N TRP A 367 8.91 0.47 -21.62
CA TRP A 367 9.21 0.19 -23.03
C TRP A 367 8.24 -0.79 -23.67
N TYR A 368 7.81 -1.81 -22.93
CA TYR A 368 6.80 -2.76 -23.38
C TYR A 368 5.49 -2.06 -23.75
N GLY A 369 5.02 -1.12 -22.93
CA GLY A 369 3.81 -0.32 -23.19
C GLY A 369 3.98 0.86 -24.16
N ARG A 370 5.22 1.23 -24.53
CA ARG A 370 5.52 2.38 -25.39
C ARG A 370 5.98 2.04 -26.79
N SER A 371 6.70 0.92 -26.95
CA SER A 371 7.38 0.64 -28.21
C SER A 371 6.41 0.54 -29.38
N ARG A 372 6.76 1.18 -30.48
CA ARG A 372 6.11 1.05 -31.80
C ARG A 372 7.09 0.51 -32.85
N VAL A 373 8.28 0.08 -32.43
CA VAL A 373 9.24 -0.52 -33.37
C VAL A 373 8.60 -1.80 -33.89
N ASN A 374 8.45 -1.89 -35.21
CA ASN A 374 7.80 -2.99 -35.91
C ASN A 374 6.36 -3.30 -35.42
N SER A 375 5.65 -2.31 -34.87
CA SER A 375 4.28 -2.49 -34.35
C SER A 375 3.44 -1.21 -34.49
N ASP A 376 2.12 -1.38 -34.54
CA ASP A 376 1.16 -0.27 -34.65
C ASP A 376 0.68 0.25 -33.28
N ASP A 377 -0.15 1.31 -33.30
CA ASP A 377 -0.68 1.91 -32.08
C ASP A 377 -1.62 0.98 -31.31
N PHE A 378 -2.31 0.08 -32.02
CA PHE A 378 -3.27 -0.85 -31.43
C PHE A 378 -2.57 -1.98 -30.68
N SER A 379 -1.45 -2.49 -31.20
CA SER A 379 -0.55 -3.42 -30.52
C SER A 379 0.07 -2.78 -29.28
N ARG A 380 0.30 -1.47 -29.30
CA ARG A 380 0.72 -0.71 -28.12
C ARG A 380 -0.40 -0.63 -27.08
N MET A 381 -1.64 -0.32 -27.48
CA MET A 381 -2.80 -0.34 -26.57
C MET A 381 -3.01 -1.74 -25.94
N ALA A 382 -2.85 -2.79 -26.74
CA ALA A 382 -2.97 -4.17 -26.27
C ALA A 382 -1.93 -4.54 -25.20
N ARG A 383 -0.71 -4.00 -25.30
CA ARG A 383 0.32 -4.17 -24.27
C ARG A 383 0.04 -3.31 -23.04
N GLN A 384 -0.45 -2.08 -23.23
CA GLN A 384 -0.84 -1.20 -22.12
C GLN A 384 -1.97 -1.81 -21.26
N ARG A 385 -3.00 -2.42 -21.85
CA ARG A 385 -4.02 -3.15 -21.07
C ARG A 385 -3.42 -4.30 -20.25
N CYS A 386 -2.43 -5.03 -20.80
CA CYS A 386 -1.80 -6.15 -20.09
C CYS A 386 -0.91 -5.66 -18.95
N VAL A 387 -0.25 -4.52 -19.12
CA VAL A 387 0.47 -3.84 -18.05
C VAL A 387 -0.47 -3.44 -16.91
N ILE A 388 -1.63 -2.82 -17.23
CA ILE A 388 -2.63 -2.43 -16.23
C ILE A 388 -3.17 -3.66 -15.49
N GLY A 389 -3.51 -4.72 -16.23
CA GLY A 389 -3.99 -5.99 -15.65
C GLY A 389 -2.96 -6.65 -14.74
N ALA A 390 -1.72 -6.78 -15.21
CA ALA A 390 -0.62 -7.36 -14.45
C ALA A 390 -0.34 -6.56 -13.17
N PHE A 391 -0.42 -5.23 -13.22
CA PHE A 391 -0.29 -4.37 -12.06
C PHE A 391 -1.42 -4.60 -11.05
N ALA A 392 -2.68 -4.62 -11.51
CA ALA A 392 -3.84 -4.85 -10.65
C ALA A 392 -3.78 -6.20 -9.92
N GLN A 393 -3.25 -7.25 -10.57
CA GLN A 393 -3.10 -8.57 -9.96
C GLN A 393 -1.91 -8.65 -8.98
N GLN A 394 -0.79 -7.97 -9.28
CA GLN A 394 0.45 -8.08 -8.49
C GLN A 394 0.56 -7.06 -7.35
N ALA A 395 -0.18 -5.95 -7.40
CA ALA A 395 -0.24 -4.93 -6.35
C ALA A 395 -1.11 -5.37 -5.17
N THR A 396 -0.75 -6.48 -4.52
CA THR A 396 -1.48 -6.99 -3.35
C THR A 396 -1.34 -6.06 -2.15
N PRO A 397 -2.29 -6.08 -1.18
CA PRO A 397 -2.20 -5.28 0.03
C PRO A 397 -0.87 -5.44 0.78
N THR A 398 -0.36 -6.67 0.85
CA THR A 398 0.93 -6.97 1.48
C THR A 398 2.09 -6.31 0.75
N VAL A 399 2.09 -6.36 -0.59
CA VAL A 399 3.14 -5.71 -1.42
C VAL A 399 3.06 -4.19 -1.30
N ILE A 400 1.86 -3.62 -1.32
CA ILE A 400 1.64 -2.19 -1.16
C ILE A 400 2.13 -1.72 0.21
N LEU A 401 1.76 -2.43 1.29
CA LEU A 401 2.16 -2.08 2.64
C LEU A 401 3.67 -2.19 2.84
N ALA A 402 4.28 -3.27 2.35
CA ALA A 402 5.72 -3.49 2.47
C ALA A 402 6.56 -2.45 1.69
N ASN A 403 6.03 -1.93 0.58
CA ASN A 403 6.74 -0.99 -0.30
C ASN A 403 6.15 0.42 -0.26
N PHE A 404 5.33 0.72 0.74
CA PHE A 404 4.53 1.93 0.75
C PHE A 404 5.36 3.20 0.57
N SER A 405 6.47 3.34 1.31
CA SER A 405 7.35 4.52 1.22
C SER A 405 7.88 4.76 -0.20
N LYS A 406 8.19 3.68 -0.94
CA LYS A 406 8.64 3.77 -2.34
C LYS A 406 7.49 4.16 -3.26
N LEU A 407 6.32 3.52 -3.10
CA LEU A 407 5.12 3.80 -3.88
C LEU A 407 4.63 5.24 -3.69
N ALA A 408 4.60 5.71 -2.45
CA ALA A 408 4.28 7.07 -2.07
C ALA A 408 5.26 8.07 -2.68
N GLY A 409 6.56 7.80 -2.57
CA GLY A 409 7.60 8.64 -3.16
C GLY A 409 7.48 8.75 -4.68
N ALA A 410 7.20 7.62 -5.36
CA ALA A 410 6.94 7.58 -6.79
C ALA A 410 5.72 8.44 -7.13
N ALA A 411 4.56 8.16 -6.53
CA ALA A 411 3.31 8.83 -6.85
C ALA A 411 3.35 10.36 -6.59
N ARG A 412 3.96 10.82 -5.49
CA ARG A 412 4.04 12.26 -5.16
C ARG A 412 4.70 13.11 -6.25
N ARG A 413 5.68 12.57 -6.98
CA ARG A 413 6.47 13.35 -7.95
C ARG A 413 5.79 13.55 -9.30
N VAL A 414 4.76 12.75 -9.60
CA VAL A 414 4.41 12.43 -10.99
C VAL A 414 2.94 12.06 -11.21
N ALA A 415 2.15 11.89 -10.16
CA ALA A 415 0.74 11.55 -10.24
C ALA A 415 -0.14 12.80 -10.06
N GLN A 416 -1.23 12.88 -10.83
CA GLN A 416 -2.29 13.88 -10.66
C GLN A 416 -3.63 13.18 -10.58
N THR A 417 -4.51 13.60 -9.67
CA THR A 417 -5.82 12.98 -9.50
C THR A 417 -6.82 13.96 -8.89
N ASN A 418 -8.10 13.75 -9.19
CA ASN A 418 -9.23 14.36 -8.47
C ASN A 418 -9.94 13.37 -7.54
N ILE A 419 -9.34 12.21 -7.24
CA ILE A 419 -9.85 11.33 -6.20
C ILE A 419 -9.71 12.09 -4.87
N PRO A 420 -10.82 12.38 -4.18
CA PRO A 420 -10.77 13.08 -2.91
C PRO A 420 -10.15 12.19 -1.82
N ARG A 421 -9.50 12.80 -0.83
CA ARG A 421 -8.92 12.09 0.33
C ARG A 421 -9.92 11.16 1.00
N GLU A 422 -11.15 11.63 1.13
CA GLU A 422 -12.24 10.98 1.85
C GLU A 422 -12.63 9.64 1.22
N LEU A 423 -12.31 9.41 -0.06
CA LEU A 423 -12.55 8.14 -0.73
C LEU A 423 -11.41 7.14 -0.59
N LEU A 424 -10.25 7.50 -0.02
CA LEU A 424 -9.13 6.56 0.11
C LEU A 424 -9.49 5.35 0.97
N GLU A 425 -10.18 5.56 2.08
CA GLU A 425 -10.65 4.48 2.95
C GLU A 425 -11.69 3.59 2.23
N PRO A 426 -12.77 4.13 1.62
CA PRO A 426 -13.70 3.36 0.77
C PRO A 426 -13.06 2.64 -0.43
N LEU A 427 -11.95 3.15 -0.97
CA LEU A 427 -11.24 2.56 -2.10
C LEU A 427 -10.51 1.27 -1.73
N VAL A 428 -10.05 1.10 -0.48
CA VAL A 428 -9.37 -0.12 -0.03
C VAL A 428 -10.25 -1.36 -0.17
N PRO A 429 -11.45 -1.45 0.43
CA PRO A 429 -12.31 -2.62 0.27
C PRO A 429 -12.80 -2.79 -1.17
N LEU A 430 -12.97 -1.70 -1.93
CA LEU A 430 -13.28 -1.81 -3.37
C LEU A 430 -12.12 -2.45 -4.14
N GLY A 431 -10.88 -2.03 -3.87
CA GLY A 431 -9.68 -2.59 -4.47
C GLY A 431 -9.49 -4.07 -4.16
N LEU A 432 -9.80 -4.49 -2.92
CA LEU A 432 -9.82 -5.91 -2.54
C LEU A 432 -10.84 -6.70 -3.38
N LYS A 433 -12.06 -6.19 -3.53
CA LYS A 433 -13.08 -6.81 -4.40
C LYS A 433 -12.62 -6.90 -5.86
N VAL A 434 -12.01 -5.84 -6.39
CA VAL A 434 -11.48 -5.83 -7.76
C VAL A 434 -10.41 -6.90 -7.95
N LYS A 435 -9.52 -7.09 -6.98
CA LYS A 435 -8.46 -8.10 -7.02
C LYS A 435 -9.00 -9.52 -7.14
N ASP A 436 -10.15 -9.79 -6.52
CA ASP A 436 -10.78 -11.11 -6.50
C ASP A 436 -11.85 -11.28 -7.61
N ALA A 437 -12.17 -10.20 -8.33
CA ALA A 437 -13.18 -10.19 -9.38
C ALA A 437 -12.57 -10.30 -10.78
N LYS A 438 -13.42 -10.67 -11.75
CA LYS A 438 -13.04 -10.70 -13.15
C LYS A 438 -12.87 -9.27 -13.69
N ILE A 439 -11.75 -9.04 -14.36
CA ILE A 439 -11.51 -7.83 -15.15
C ILE A 439 -11.65 -8.19 -16.63
N THR A 440 -12.60 -7.55 -17.31
CA THR A 440 -12.75 -7.64 -18.76
C THR A 440 -12.24 -6.37 -19.43
N SER A 441 -11.82 -6.46 -20.69
CA SER A 441 -11.32 -5.34 -21.48
C SER A 441 -12.01 -5.26 -22.84
N LEU A 442 -12.39 -4.04 -23.22
CA LEU A 442 -12.90 -3.68 -24.55
C LEU A 442 -12.04 -2.54 -25.11
N GLN A 443 -11.42 -2.77 -26.26
CA GLN A 443 -10.65 -1.76 -26.98
C GLN A 443 -11.43 -1.25 -28.20
N PHE A 444 -11.44 0.06 -28.41
CA PHE A 444 -12.08 0.66 -29.59
C PHE A 444 -11.08 0.79 -30.74
N VAL A 445 -10.80 -0.35 -31.40
CA VAL A 445 -9.79 -0.46 -32.46
C VAL A 445 -10.34 -1.15 -33.74
N PRO A 446 -9.71 -0.97 -34.90
CA PRO A 446 -10.13 -1.60 -36.16
C PRO A 446 -10.04 -3.14 -36.12
N PRO A 447 -10.80 -3.84 -36.98
CA PRO A 447 -11.76 -3.31 -37.95
C PRO A 447 -13.11 -2.94 -37.33
N GLU A 448 -13.35 -3.30 -36.06
CA GLU A 448 -14.66 -3.14 -35.42
C GLU A 448 -14.98 -1.65 -35.15
N PHE A 449 -13.99 -0.87 -34.74
CA PHE A 449 -14.12 0.56 -34.45
C PHE A 449 -13.04 1.36 -35.18
N TYR A 450 -13.45 2.27 -36.05
CA TYR A 450 -12.53 3.12 -36.80
C TYR A 450 -12.30 4.46 -36.10
N SER A 451 -11.05 4.79 -35.75
CA SER A 451 -10.72 5.99 -34.97
C SER A 451 -10.81 7.29 -35.76
N GLY A 452 -10.61 7.27 -37.08
CA GLY A 452 -10.73 8.47 -37.93
C GLY A 452 -12.16 8.89 -38.23
N ARG A 453 -13.12 7.96 -38.09
CA ARG A 453 -14.54 8.25 -38.31
C ARG A 453 -15.39 7.44 -37.33
N PRO A 454 -15.36 7.78 -36.03
CA PRO A 454 -15.97 6.94 -35.01
C PRO A 454 -17.50 6.92 -35.12
N ASP A 455 -18.07 5.73 -34.98
CA ASP A 455 -19.52 5.56 -34.79
C ASP A 455 -19.85 5.61 -33.29
N TRP A 456 -20.35 6.77 -32.84
CA TRP A 456 -20.66 7.01 -31.43
C TRP A 456 -21.79 6.10 -30.91
N ALA A 457 -22.79 5.78 -31.74
CA ALA A 457 -23.90 4.93 -31.34
C ALA A 457 -23.43 3.49 -31.14
N LYS A 458 -22.58 3.01 -32.05
CA LYS A 458 -21.94 1.69 -31.95
C LYS A 458 -21.04 1.58 -30.71
N ILE A 459 -20.20 2.58 -30.46
CA ILE A 459 -19.34 2.65 -29.26
C ILE A 459 -20.18 2.56 -27.98
N ARG A 460 -21.21 3.41 -27.85
CA ARG A 460 -22.08 3.42 -26.65
C ARG A 460 -22.84 2.10 -26.47
N THR A 461 -23.28 1.49 -27.56
CA THR A 461 -23.95 0.18 -27.52
C THR A 461 -23.00 -0.90 -27.03
N ALA A 462 -21.77 -0.93 -27.54
CA ALA A 462 -20.74 -1.87 -27.09
C ALA A 462 -20.35 -1.64 -25.62
N THR A 463 -20.24 -0.38 -25.18
CA THR A 463 -20.00 -0.02 -23.77
C THR A 463 -21.11 -0.55 -22.86
N LYS A 464 -22.38 -0.26 -23.17
CA LYS A 464 -23.53 -0.75 -22.39
C LYS A 464 -23.56 -2.28 -22.32
N LYS A 465 -23.34 -2.94 -23.45
CA LYS A 465 -23.27 -4.41 -23.52
C LYS A 465 -22.15 -4.97 -22.65
N ALA A 466 -20.95 -4.42 -22.73
CA ALA A 466 -19.81 -4.86 -21.92
C ALA A 466 -20.07 -4.70 -20.42
N ILE A 467 -20.69 -3.60 -19.99
CA ILE A 467 -21.10 -3.39 -18.59
C ILE A 467 -22.12 -4.44 -18.17
N ALA A 468 -23.17 -4.66 -18.97
CA ALA A 468 -24.20 -5.65 -18.67
C ALA A 468 -23.64 -7.07 -18.59
N ASP A 469 -22.75 -7.45 -19.51
CA ASP A 469 -22.11 -8.76 -19.53
C ASP A 469 -21.15 -8.96 -18.35
N SER A 470 -20.51 -7.89 -17.84
CA SER A 470 -19.64 -7.97 -16.64
C SER A 470 -20.37 -8.35 -15.36
N GLY A 471 -21.67 -8.08 -15.27
CA GLY A 471 -22.50 -8.36 -14.09
C GLY A 471 -23.07 -9.78 -14.07
N ARG A 472 -22.93 -10.54 -15.16
CA ARG A 472 -23.44 -11.91 -15.24
C ARG A 472 -22.48 -12.87 -14.53
N PRO A 473 -22.95 -13.79 -13.68
CA PRO A 473 -22.13 -14.86 -13.16
C PRO A 473 -21.47 -15.58 -14.33
N SER A 474 -20.18 -15.88 -14.23
CA SER A 474 -19.47 -16.64 -15.26
C SER A 474 -20.16 -17.99 -15.41
N ARG A 475 -20.98 -18.13 -16.45
CA ARG A 475 -21.54 -19.43 -16.83
C ARG A 475 -20.33 -20.26 -17.19
N ALA A 476 -19.94 -21.19 -16.31
CA ALA A 476 -18.90 -22.14 -16.62
C ALA A 476 -19.28 -22.76 -17.96
N THR A 477 -18.49 -22.51 -19.00
CA THR A 477 -18.62 -23.18 -20.27
C THR A 477 -18.21 -24.62 -20.02
N THR A 478 -19.12 -25.43 -19.50
CA THR A 478 -19.08 -26.87 -19.71
C THR A 478 -19.23 -27.04 -21.22
N ALA A 479 -18.09 -27.06 -21.91
CA ALA A 479 -17.99 -27.66 -23.22
C ALA A 479 -18.50 -29.10 -23.05
N GLY A 480 -19.77 -29.30 -23.35
CA GLY A 480 -20.33 -30.62 -23.56
C GLY A 480 -19.57 -31.22 -24.72
N VAL A 481 -18.54 -31.99 -24.41
CA VAL A 481 -17.89 -32.91 -25.35
C VAL A 481 -18.94 -33.98 -25.64
N SER A 482 -19.84 -33.68 -26.57
CA SER A 482 -20.57 -34.72 -27.28
C SER A 482 -19.66 -35.14 -28.43
N ALA A 483 -18.75 -36.07 -28.12
CA ALA A 483 -17.97 -36.75 -29.14
C ALA A 483 -18.92 -37.63 -29.97
N SER A 484 -19.15 -37.26 -31.23
CA SER A 484 -19.53 -38.23 -32.27
C SER A 484 -18.30 -38.46 -33.15
N PRO A 485 -17.88 -39.71 -33.37
CA PRO A 485 -16.75 -40.01 -34.22
C PRO A 485 -17.20 -39.96 -35.68
N SER A 486 -16.63 -39.08 -36.48
CA SER A 486 -16.67 -39.23 -37.94
C SER A 486 -15.26 -39.37 -38.46
N VAL A 487 -14.94 -40.60 -38.84
CA VAL A 487 -13.76 -40.98 -39.61
C VAL A 487 -13.90 -40.40 -41.02
N ALA A 488 -12.92 -39.64 -41.50
CA ALA A 488 -12.66 -39.48 -42.94
C ALA A 488 -11.27 -38.88 -43.21
N ALA A 489 -10.38 -39.78 -43.62
CA ALA A 489 -9.35 -39.69 -44.66
C ALA A 489 -8.62 -38.35 -44.93
N SER A 490 -7.29 -38.48 -44.83
CA SER A 490 -6.24 -37.63 -45.37
C SER A 490 -6.30 -37.43 -46.89
N THR A 491 -6.03 -36.21 -47.36
CA THR A 491 -5.47 -35.97 -48.70
C THR A 491 -4.51 -34.77 -48.64
N PRO A 492 -3.27 -34.88 -49.17
CA PRO A 492 -2.27 -33.81 -49.10
C PRO A 492 -2.35 -32.89 -50.32
N GLN A 493 -2.34 -31.57 -50.13
CA GLN A 493 -2.20 -30.63 -51.25
C GLN A 493 -1.19 -29.50 -50.99
N LYS A 494 -0.04 -29.69 -51.65
CA LYS A 494 0.87 -28.75 -52.34
C LYS A 494 1.11 -27.36 -51.72
N THR A 495 2.32 -27.24 -51.19
CA THR A 495 3.13 -26.03 -51.02
C THR A 495 3.11 -25.14 -52.26
N ARG A 496 2.69 -23.88 -52.11
CA ARG A 496 3.10 -22.78 -52.99
C ARG A 496 3.60 -21.64 -52.11
N ALA A 497 4.91 -21.45 -52.13
CA ALA A 497 5.60 -20.36 -51.48
C ALA A 497 5.26 -19.03 -52.17
N GLY A 498 4.71 -18.10 -51.39
CA GLY A 498 4.55 -16.70 -51.74
C GLY A 498 4.66 -15.93 -50.42
N ALA A 499 5.88 -15.54 -50.07
CA ALA A 499 6.17 -14.84 -48.83
C ALA A 499 5.66 -13.41 -48.91
N ALA A 500 4.47 -13.18 -48.37
CA ALA A 500 4.07 -11.89 -47.83
C ALA A 500 4.41 -11.89 -46.32
N PRO A 501 4.96 -10.81 -45.74
CA PRO A 501 5.24 -10.76 -44.32
C PRO A 501 3.90 -10.85 -43.58
N THR A 502 3.60 -12.02 -43.06
CA THR A 502 2.38 -12.26 -42.28
C THR A 502 2.63 -11.66 -40.91
N GLN A 503 2.24 -10.39 -40.74
CA GLN A 503 1.96 -9.87 -39.41
C GLN A 503 0.71 -10.60 -38.92
N THR A 504 0.92 -11.67 -38.15
CA THR A 504 -0.16 -12.35 -37.45
C THR A 504 -0.82 -11.32 -36.53
N PRO A 505 -2.17 -11.21 -36.53
CA PRO A 505 -2.84 -10.27 -35.66
C PRO A 505 -2.49 -10.62 -34.22
N THR A 506 -1.89 -9.67 -33.49
CA THR A 506 -2.15 -9.61 -32.04
C THR A 506 -3.68 -9.71 -31.88
N ARG A 507 -4.19 -10.43 -30.87
CA ARG A 507 -5.64 -10.58 -30.56
C ARG A 507 -6.30 -9.22 -30.26
N ASN A 508 -6.39 -8.37 -31.27
CA ASN A 508 -6.82 -6.96 -31.21
C ASN A 508 -8.18 -6.77 -31.88
N SER A 509 -8.63 -7.71 -32.72
CA SER A 509 -9.99 -7.73 -33.24
C SER A 509 -10.95 -8.21 -32.15
N GLN A 510 -11.43 -7.28 -31.33
CA GLN A 510 -12.42 -7.55 -30.29
C GLN A 510 -13.82 -7.21 -30.81
N LYS A 511 -14.66 -8.24 -31.01
CA LYS A 511 -16.11 -8.05 -31.23
C LYS A 511 -16.87 -7.72 -29.93
N GLY A 512 -16.20 -7.79 -28.78
CA GLY A 512 -16.77 -7.57 -27.45
C GLY A 512 -15.72 -7.65 -26.34
N ALA A 513 -16.14 -7.40 -25.10
CA ALA A 513 -15.25 -7.44 -23.94
C ALA A 513 -14.79 -8.87 -23.62
N GLN A 514 -13.49 -9.04 -23.32
CA GLN A 514 -12.87 -10.34 -23.02
C GLN A 514 -12.08 -10.27 -21.70
N GLY A 515 -11.88 -11.41 -21.02
CA GLY A 515 -11.14 -11.47 -19.76
C GLY A 515 -9.65 -11.12 -19.94
N LEU A 516 -9.08 -10.34 -19.01
CA LEU A 516 -7.66 -9.97 -19.08
C LEU A 516 -6.73 -11.17 -18.91
N ASP A 517 -7.12 -12.16 -18.12
CA ASP A 517 -6.46 -13.46 -17.98
C ASP A 517 -6.31 -14.16 -19.33
N GLU A 518 -7.39 -14.23 -20.11
CA GLU A 518 -7.39 -14.84 -21.44
C GLU A 518 -6.57 -14.03 -22.45
N LEU A 519 -6.64 -12.70 -22.36
CA LEU A 519 -6.01 -11.78 -23.29
C LEU A 519 -4.50 -11.61 -23.06
N CYS A 520 -4.04 -11.77 -21.82
CA CYS A 520 -2.68 -11.47 -21.41
C CYS A 520 -1.93 -12.67 -20.82
N GLY A 521 -2.62 -13.80 -20.57
CA GLY A 521 -2.02 -15.08 -20.22
C GLY A 521 -1.47 -15.16 -18.79
N PHE A 522 -2.21 -14.64 -17.82
CA PHE A 522 -1.91 -14.70 -16.38
C PHE A 522 -2.76 -15.71 -15.64
#